data_AF-A0A6B9ZQV5-F1
#
_entry.id   AF-A0A6B9ZQV5-F1
#
_cell.length_a   1.000
_cell.length_b   1.000
_cell.length_c   1.000
_cell.angle_alpha   90.00
_cell.angle_beta   90.00
_cell.angle_gamma   90.00
#
_symmetry.space_group_name_H-M   'P 1'
#
loop_
_entity.id
_entity.type
_entity.pdbx_description
1 polymer ?
#
loop_
_entity_poly.entity_id
_entity_poly.type
_entity_poly.pdbx_seq_one_letter_code
_entity_poly.pdbx_strand_id
1 'polypeptide(L)'
;MAALEEEELPVQAKSAIQRKANNTGMPDNLKSGVESLSGMDMSDVKVHYNSSQPAQLNAHAYAQGTDIHVAPGQEQHLPHEAWHVVQQKQGRVQATTQLKENVPVNDDAGLEAEADVMGQKSVGLGS
;
A
#
# COMPACT_ATOMS: atom_id res chain seq x y z
N MET A 1 12.76 -57.35 -17.92
CA MET A 1 12.78 -55.94 -18.37
C MET A 1 11.35 -55.51 -18.63
N ALA A 2 10.80 -54.64 -17.78
CA ALA A 2 10.00 -53.47 -18.14
C ALA A 2 9.68 -52.76 -16.82
N ALA A 3 10.01 -51.48 -16.76
CA ALA A 3 10.08 -50.65 -15.57
C ALA A 3 8.68 -50.29 -15.02
N LEU A 4 8.64 -50.07 -13.71
CA LEU A 4 7.59 -49.35 -13.01
C LEU A 4 7.88 -47.86 -13.22
N GLU A 5 7.03 -47.16 -13.95
CA GLU A 5 7.11 -45.70 -14.09
C GLU A 5 6.10 -45.06 -13.14
N GLU A 6 6.63 -44.34 -12.15
CA GLU A 6 5.92 -43.46 -11.24
C GLU A 6 5.52 -42.19 -11.99
N GLU A 7 4.23 -41.97 -12.25
CA GLU A 7 3.73 -40.67 -12.69
C GLU A 7 3.48 -39.78 -11.46
N GLU A 8 4.47 -38.94 -11.16
CA GLU A 8 4.35 -37.81 -10.25
C GLU A 8 3.32 -36.80 -10.78
N LEU A 9 2.29 -36.54 -10.00
CA LEU A 9 1.30 -35.50 -10.26
C LEU A 9 1.95 -34.10 -10.10
N PRO A 10 1.95 -33.21 -11.11
CA PRO A 10 2.47 -31.86 -10.92
C PRO A 10 1.45 -31.00 -10.15
N VAL A 11 1.76 -30.73 -8.89
CA VAL A 11 1.01 -29.78 -8.05
C VAL A 11 1.48 -28.35 -8.37
N GLN A 12 1.04 -27.80 -9.51
CA GLN A 12 1.26 -26.40 -9.85
C GLN A 12 -0.07 -25.64 -9.92
N ALA A 13 -0.63 -25.38 -8.75
CA ALA A 13 -1.70 -24.42 -8.55
C ALA A 13 -1.33 -23.45 -7.42
N LYS A 14 -0.45 -22.50 -7.72
CA LYS A 14 -0.41 -21.22 -7.01
C LYS A 14 -0.65 -20.13 -8.04
N SER A 15 -1.93 -20.00 -8.35
CA SER A 15 -2.62 -18.80 -8.81
C SER A 15 -1.69 -17.70 -9.28
N ALA A 16 -1.51 -17.61 -10.60
CA ALA A 16 -1.26 -16.33 -11.21
C ALA A 16 -2.45 -15.44 -10.82
N ILE A 17 -2.29 -14.69 -9.73
CA ILE A 17 -3.16 -13.57 -9.37
C ILE A 17 -3.23 -12.77 -10.66
N GLN A 18 -4.39 -12.79 -11.32
CA GLN A 18 -4.59 -11.98 -12.51
C GLN A 18 -4.21 -10.56 -12.09
N ARG A 19 -3.08 -10.06 -12.59
CA ARG A 19 -2.62 -8.71 -12.28
C ARG A 19 -3.68 -7.78 -12.84
N LYS A 20 -4.64 -7.43 -11.99
CA LYS A 20 -5.69 -6.46 -12.31
C LYS A 20 -4.96 -5.20 -12.71
N ALA A 21 -5.33 -4.62 -13.86
CA ALA A 21 -4.67 -3.42 -14.37
C ALA A 21 -4.51 -2.38 -13.25
N ASN A 22 -3.27 -1.96 -13.01
CA ASN A 22 -2.96 -1.04 -11.93
C ASN A 22 -3.26 0.39 -12.38
N ASN A 23 -4.48 0.84 -12.05
CA ASN A 23 -4.94 2.19 -12.33
C ASN A 23 -4.84 3.11 -11.11
N THR A 24 -4.07 2.70 -10.11
CA THR A 24 -3.99 3.39 -8.82
C THR A 24 -2.99 4.54 -8.83
N GLY A 25 -2.04 4.52 -9.78
CA GLY A 25 -0.88 5.41 -9.77
C GLY A 25 0.26 4.91 -8.87
N MET A 26 0.06 3.88 -8.03
CA MET A 26 1.17 3.25 -7.32
C MET A 26 2.03 2.41 -8.27
N PRO A 27 3.35 2.30 -8.02
CA PRO A 27 4.18 1.27 -8.65
C PRO A 27 3.61 -0.14 -8.43
N ASP A 28 3.68 -1.01 -9.44
CA ASP A 28 3.12 -2.37 -9.37
C ASP A 28 3.72 -3.22 -8.24
N ASN A 29 5.03 -3.07 -8.02
CA ASN A 29 5.73 -3.74 -6.92
C ASN A 29 5.22 -3.26 -5.56
N LEU A 30 5.04 -1.94 -5.39
CA LEU A 30 4.49 -1.37 -4.17
C LEU A 30 3.08 -1.90 -3.92
N LYS A 31 2.18 -1.78 -4.91
CA LYS A 31 0.81 -2.25 -4.79
C LYS A 31 0.77 -3.72 -4.39
N SER A 32 1.44 -4.58 -5.16
CA SER A 32 1.44 -6.03 -4.93
C SER A 32 2.05 -6.40 -3.57
N GLY A 33 3.11 -5.70 -3.16
CA GLY A 33 3.75 -5.91 -1.86
C GLY A 33 2.85 -5.51 -0.69
N VAL A 34 2.15 -4.37 -0.80
CA VAL A 34 1.21 -3.91 0.23
C VAL A 34 0.04 -4.87 0.34
N GLU A 35 -0.56 -5.27 -0.78
CA GLU A 35 -1.67 -6.24 -0.81
C GLU A 35 -1.25 -7.59 -0.21
N SER A 36 -0.03 -8.06 -0.53
CA SER A 36 0.50 -9.34 0.00
C SER A 36 0.77 -9.30 1.50
N LEU A 37 1.28 -8.18 2.02
CA LEU A 37 1.59 -8.02 3.44
C LEU A 37 0.35 -7.78 4.29
N SER A 38 -0.62 -7.03 3.76
CA SER A 38 -1.80 -6.59 4.52
C SER A 38 -3.02 -7.50 4.34
N GLY A 39 -3.09 -8.24 3.23
CA GLY A 39 -4.30 -8.95 2.81
C GLY A 39 -5.44 -8.04 2.35
N MET A 40 -5.19 -6.74 2.17
CA MET A 40 -6.19 -5.75 1.77
C MET A 40 -6.11 -5.47 0.27
N ASP A 41 -7.25 -5.26 -0.40
CA ASP A 41 -7.26 -4.78 -1.78
C ASP A 41 -6.93 -3.28 -1.83
N MET A 42 -5.98 -2.95 -2.70
CA MET A 42 -5.49 -1.60 -2.94
C MET A 42 -5.91 -1.08 -4.32
N SER A 43 -6.80 -1.78 -5.03
CA SER A 43 -7.16 -1.48 -6.42
C SER A 43 -8.04 -0.22 -6.56
N ASP A 44 -8.66 0.23 -5.47
CA ASP A 44 -9.46 1.46 -5.37
C ASP A 44 -8.63 2.70 -5.00
N VAL A 45 -7.35 2.51 -4.64
CA VAL A 45 -6.46 3.60 -4.24
C VAL A 45 -6.10 4.48 -5.42
N LYS A 46 -5.95 5.79 -5.19
CA LYS A 46 -5.54 6.77 -6.21
C LYS A 46 -4.41 7.65 -5.69
N VAL A 47 -3.31 7.67 -6.42
CA VAL A 47 -2.15 8.53 -6.13
C VAL A 47 -2.21 9.78 -7.00
N HIS A 48 -2.27 10.92 -6.33
CA HIS A 48 -2.23 12.25 -6.91
C HIS A 48 -0.82 12.82 -6.77
N TYR A 49 0.01 12.55 -7.77
CA TYR A 49 1.37 13.09 -7.84
C TYR A 49 1.36 14.59 -8.12
N ASN A 50 2.41 15.29 -7.67
CA ASN A 50 2.57 16.73 -7.83
C ASN A 50 1.39 17.54 -7.29
N SER A 51 0.73 17.03 -6.24
CA SER A 51 -0.40 17.71 -5.61
C SER A 51 0.08 18.94 -4.82
N SER A 52 -0.68 20.03 -4.90
CA SER A 52 -0.48 21.21 -4.06
C SER A 52 -1.12 21.09 -2.67
N GLN A 53 -1.93 20.06 -2.43
CA GLN A 53 -2.68 19.87 -1.18
C GLN A 53 -1.78 19.60 0.04
N PRO A 54 -0.72 18.75 -0.03
CA PRO A 54 0.14 18.52 1.14
C PRO A 54 0.75 19.81 1.69
N ALA A 55 1.07 20.79 0.82
CA ALA A 55 1.61 22.07 1.24
C ALA A 55 0.64 22.91 2.10
N GLN A 56 -0.68 22.74 1.94
CA GLN A 56 -1.70 23.42 2.76
C GLN A 56 -1.65 22.93 4.22
N LEU A 57 -1.23 21.67 4.41
CA LEU A 57 -1.10 21.01 5.70
C LEU A 57 0.34 21.05 6.25
N ASN A 58 1.27 21.71 5.56
CA ASN A 58 2.72 21.65 5.85
C ASN A 58 3.28 20.21 5.84
N ALA A 59 2.72 19.35 4.99
CA ALA A 59 3.13 17.95 4.82
C ALA A 59 3.82 17.72 3.46
N HIS A 60 4.58 16.62 3.35
CA HIS A 60 5.19 16.19 2.09
C HIS A 60 4.27 15.28 1.29
N ALA A 61 3.53 14.41 1.98
CA ALA A 61 2.46 13.60 1.43
C ALA A 61 1.44 13.34 2.54
N TYR A 62 0.25 12.85 2.17
CA TYR A 62 -0.71 12.31 3.13
C TYR A 62 -1.66 11.34 2.45
N ALA A 63 -2.18 10.39 3.22
CA ALA A 63 -3.26 9.48 2.82
C ALA A 63 -4.59 9.84 3.50
N GLN A 64 -5.66 9.92 2.71
CA GLN A 64 -7.03 10.12 3.19
C GLN A 64 -8.00 9.16 2.50
N GLY A 65 -8.46 8.15 3.23
CA GLY A 65 -9.33 7.11 2.69
C GLY A 65 -8.60 6.28 1.64
N THR A 66 -8.99 6.44 0.38
CA THR A 66 -8.36 5.76 -0.77
C THR A 66 -7.48 6.69 -1.58
N ASP A 67 -7.37 7.96 -1.21
CA ASP A 67 -6.61 8.95 -1.96
C ASP A 67 -5.28 9.23 -1.25
N ILE A 68 -4.19 9.21 -2.02
CA ILE A 68 -2.84 9.56 -1.56
C ILE A 68 -2.40 10.79 -2.33
N HIS A 69 -2.06 11.86 -1.62
CA HIS A 69 -1.54 13.08 -2.24
C HIS A 69 -0.06 13.21 -1.97
N VAL A 70 0.72 13.41 -3.03
CA VAL A 70 2.19 13.51 -2.95
C VAL A 70 2.63 14.85 -3.50
N ALA A 71 3.38 15.62 -2.72
CA ALA A 71 3.96 16.87 -3.20
C ALA A 71 5.01 16.61 -4.31
N PRO A 72 5.31 17.60 -5.17
CA PRO A 72 6.33 17.45 -6.20
C PRO A 72 7.69 17.01 -5.62
N GLY A 73 8.26 15.91 -6.13
CA GLY A 73 9.55 15.37 -5.71
C GLY A 73 9.53 14.58 -4.38
N GLN A 74 8.34 14.24 -3.86
CA GLN A 74 8.16 13.53 -2.59
C GLN A 74 7.65 12.09 -2.74
N GLU A 75 7.84 11.48 -3.90
CA GLU A 75 7.40 10.10 -4.21
C GLU A 75 8.03 9.04 -3.29
N GLN A 76 9.16 9.36 -2.67
CA GLN A 76 9.80 8.52 -1.65
C GLN A 76 8.91 8.22 -0.43
N HIS A 77 7.93 9.10 -0.14
CA HIS A 77 6.97 8.90 0.95
C HIS A 77 5.81 7.97 0.56
N LEU A 78 5.65 7.65 -0.72
CA LEU A 78 4.52 6.86 -1.20
C LEU A 78 4.37 5.49 -0.50
N PRO A 79 5.43 4.71 -0.23
CA PRO A 79 5.29 3.43 0.46
C PRO A 79 4.74 3.58 1.89
N HIS A 80 5.12 4.67 2.57
CA HIS A 80 4.65 5.01 3.90
C HIS A 80 3.15 5.35 3.86
N GLU A 81 2.76 6.27 2.96
CA GLU A 81 1.36 6.66 2.77
C GLU A 81 0.45 5.49 2.34
N ALA A 82 0.97 4.58 1.50
CA ALA A 82 0.24 3.39 1.10
C ALA A 82 -0.07 2.47 2.30
N TRP A 83 0.81 2.43 3.30
CA TRP A 83 0.54 1.67 4.53
C TRP A 83 -0.47 2.37 5.44
N HIS A 84 -0.51 3.71 5.46
CA HIS A 84 -1.60 4.42 6.14
C HIS A 84 -2.97 4.08 5.57
N VAL A 85 -3.10 3.93 4.25
CA VAL A 85 -4.35 3.46 3.65
C VAL A 85 -4.73 2.07 4.18
N VAL A 86 -3.77 1.16 4.34
CA VAL A 86 -4.02 -0.15 4.97
C VAL A 86 -4.55 0.01 6.39
N GLN A 87 -3.92 0.84 7.21
CA GLN A 87 -4.34 1.07 8.60
C GLN A 87 -5.75 1.68 8.68
N GLN A 88 -6.06 2.61 7.79
CA GLN A 88 -7.39 3.22 7.66
C GLN A 88 -8.44 2.16 7.26
N LYS A 89 -8.14 1.32 6.25
CA LYS A 89 -9.03 0.23 5.82
C LYS A 89 -9.19 -0.87 6.89
N GLN A 90 -8.19 -1.08 7.74
CA GLN A 90 -8.27 -1.99 8.89
C GLN A 90 -9.11 -1.40 10.04
N GLY A 91 -9.52 -0.13 9.96
CA GLY A 91 -10.26 0.55 11.03
C GLY A 91 -9.43 0.80 12.29
N ARG A 92 -8.08 0.73 12.18
CA ARG A 92 -7.16 0.96 13.30
C ARG A 92 -6.90 2.44 13.54
N VAL A 93 -7.09 3.28 12.52
CA VAL A 93 -6.99 4.73 12.64
C VAL A 93 -8.28 5.24 13.27
N GLN A 94 -8.23 5.51 14.57
CA GLN A 94 -9.24 6.32 15.21
C GLN A 94 -9.02 7.76 14.75
N ALA A 95 -10.04 8.41 14.19
CA ALA A 95 -9.98 9.84 13.84
C ALA A 95 -9.92 10.68 15.12
N THR A 96 -8.79 10.67 15.80
CA THR A 96 -8.58 11.29 17.12
C THR A 96 -8.25 12.77 17.00
N THR A 97 -7.64 13.18 15.87
CA THR A 97 -7.23 14.55 15.62
C THR A 97 -7.83 15.04 14.31
N GLN A 98 -8.92 15.84 14.39
CA GLN A 98 -9.26 16.76 13.30
C GLN A 98 -8.25 17.90 13.34
N LEU A 99 -7.05 17.66 12.81
CA LEU A 99 -6.19 18.77 12.41
C LEU A 99 -6.93 19.55 11.31
N LYS A 100 -6.74 20.88 11.33
CA LYS A 100 -7.35 21.85 10.42
C LYS A 100 -7.54 21.21 9.04
N GLU A 101 -8.80 21.10 8.60
CA GLU A 101 -9.22 20.54 7.29
C GLU A 101 -9.64 19.05 7.24
N ASN A 102 -10.17 18.47 8.32
CA ASN A 102 -10.91 17.18 8.28
C ASN A 102 -10.13 15.96 7.73
N VAL A 103 -8.80 16.04 7.65
CA VAL A 103 -7.97 14.87 7.33
C VAL A 103 -7.81 14.07 8.62
N PRO A 104 -8.29 12.81 8.69
CA PRO A 104 -8.05 11.95 9.84
C PRO A 104 -6.56 11.59 9.85
N VAL A 105 -5.77 12.38 10.56
CA VAL A 105 -4.36 12.09 10.81
C VAL A 105 -4.29 11.15 12.01
N ASN A 106 -3.48 10.11 11.87
CA ASN A 106 -3.20 9.18 12.94
C ASN A 106 -1.96 9.67 13.69
N ASP A 107 -2.10 10.13 14.93
CA ASP A 107 -0.96 10.57 15.76
C ASP A 107 -0.37 9.43 16.63
N ASP A 108 -0.72 8.16 16.36
CA ASP A 108 -0.19 7.02 17.10
C ASP A 108 1.21 6.63 16.61
N ALA A 109 2.23 6.92 17.44
CA ALA A 109 3.63 6.64 17.11
C ALA A 109 3.92 5.15 16.79
N GLY A 110 3.12 4.21 17.29
CA GLY A 110 3.25 2.80 16.96
C GLY A 110 2.80 2.50 15.53
N LEU A 111 1.72 3.14 15.09
CA LEU A 111 1.21 3.02 13.72
C LEU A 111 2.10 3.75 12.71
N GLU A 112 2.69 4.90 13.06
CA GLU A 112 3.68 5.59 12.23
C GLU A 112 4.92 4.71 11.98
N ALA A 113 5.48 4.11 13.04
CA ALA A 113 6.62 3.21 12.92
C ALA A 113 6.29 1.94 12.13
N GLU A 114 5.06 1.44 12.25
CA GLU A 114 4.58 0.32 11.42
C GLU A 114 4.51 0.72 9.94
N ALA A 115 4.03 1.92 9.63
CA ALA A 115 3.95 2.44 8.27
C ALA A 115 5.33 2.56 7.60
N ASP A 116 6.34 3.06 8.33
CA ASP A 116 7.72 3.08 7.83
C ASP A 116 8.26 1.68 7.52
N VAL A 117 8.16 0.77 8.49
CA VAL A 117 8.74 -0.58 8.37
C VAL A 117 8.03 -1.38 7.27
N MET A 118 6.70 -1.36 7.25
CA MET A 118 5.91 -2.16 6.33
C MET A 118 5.86 -1.54 4.93
N GLY A 119 5.83 -0.20 4.84
CA GLY A 119 5.99 0.52 3.58
C GLY A 119 7.29 0.15 2.90
N GLN A 120 8.43 0.17 3.61
CA GLN A 120 9.71 -0.27 3.03
C GLN A 120 9.73 -1.74 2.63
N LYS A 121 9.17 -2.64 3.46
CA LYS A 121 9.09 -4.08 3.14
C LYS A 121 8.25 -4.35 1.89
N SER A 122 7.17 -3.59 1.68
CA SER A 122 6.28 -3.78 0.54
C SER A 122 7.00 -3.54 -0.80
N VAL A 123 7.89 -2.54 -0.85
CA VAL A 123 8.70 -2.25 -2.05
C VAL A 123 9.60 -3.43 -2.42
N GLY A 124 10.19 -4.10 -1.42
CA GLY A 124 11.10 -5.23 -1.64
C GLY A 124 10.39 -6.53 -2.01
N LEU A 125 9.18 -6.76 -1.51
CA LEU A 125 8.40 -7.98 -1.75
C LEU A 125 7.75 -8.06 -3.13
N GLY A 126 7.48 -6.93 -3.77
CA GLY A 126 6.86 -6.88 -5.10
C GLY A 126 7.84 -7.01 -6.27
N SER A 127 9.09 -7.42 -6.01
CA SER A 127 10.16 -7.59 -7.01
C SER A 127 10.01 -8.87 -7.83
#